data_AF-A0A947C0S2-F1
#
_entry.id   AF-A0A947C0S2-F1
#
_cell.length_a   1.000
_cell.length_b   1.000
_cell.length_c   1.000
_cell.angle_alpha   90.00
_cell.angle_beta   90.00
_cell.angle_gamma   90.00
#
_symmetry.space_group_name_H-M   'P 1'
#
loop_
_entity.id
_entity.type
_entity.pdbx_description
1 polymer ?
#
loop_
_entity_poly.entity_id
_entity_poly.type
_entity_poly.pdbx_seq_one_letter_code
_entity_poly.pdbx_strand_id
1 'polypeptide(L)'
;MYNSEAVGLGNIRARVVADTIFDMTRIITMELRYPRFIHAEFMTHRMFSRNASSSRAIPIDKMNESILEYPAHPVYWGANQAGMQARTEISPADLPVAEAIWQQACEDAIHHAEELESVGMHKQIVNRLAEPFQFITVVVTATEWDNFFNLRLHPDAQPEIRDLAETMRVAQEGSEPRHIEMNHWHLPYTTSIEWSKYSLDEVRKASVARCARVSYRNHDQTDPDMEKDKALHDMLLESGHMSPFEHQATPMEFDPVKIAEGEQGYGFWMQEGVTHFDRKGQAWSGNFKDWIQYRNTLEVPSEGS
;
A
#
# COMPACT_ATOMS: atom_id res chain seq x y z
N MET A 1 3.96 -15.59 5.40
CA MET A 1 4.29 -16.05 4.03
C MET A 1 3.35 -15.31 3.10
N TYR A 2 3.85 -14.70 2.02
CA TYR A 2 3.02 -13.99 1.04
C TYR A 2 2.29 -15.01 0.15
N ASN A 3 1.09 -14.68 -0.34
CA ASN A 3 0.34 -15.54 -1.26
C ASN A 3 1.02 -15.62 -2.62
N SER A 4 1.66 -14.54 -3.04
CA SER A 4 2.48 -14.46 -4.25
C SER A 4 3.47 -13.30 -4.12
N GLU A 5 4.54 -13.33 -4.91
CA GLU A 5 5.53 -12.26 -5.03
C GLU A 5 5.96 -12.12 -6.49
N ALA A 6 6.11 -10.88 -6.95
CA ALA A 6 6.74 -10.55 -8.21
C ALA A 6 7.83 -9.49 -7.97
N VAL A 7 8.90 -9.58 -8.77
CA VAL A 7 10.01 -8.64 -8.75
C VAL A 7 10.21 -8.12 -10.18
N GLY A 8 10.07 -6.81 -10.34
CA GLY A 8 10.24 -6.10 -11.60
C GLY A 8 11.65 -5.53 -11.77
N LEU A 9 11.77 -4.58 -12.69
CA LEU A 9 13.01 -3.86 -12.96
C LEU A 9 13.42 -2.98 -11.78
N GLY A 10 14.73 -2.76 -11.61
CA GLY A 10 15.25 -1.90 -10.56
C GLY A 10 14.84 -2.32 -9.15
N ASN A 11 14.59 -3.61 -8.90
CA ASN A 11 14.18 -4.14 -7.58
C ASN A 11 12.84 -3.57 -7.08
N ILE A 12 11.95 -3.19 -8.00
CA ILE A 12 10.53 -2.96 -7.73
C ILE A 12 9.89 -4.30 -7.34
N ARG A 13 9.04 -4.31 -6.32
CA ARG A 13 8.38 -5.53 -5.82
C ARG A 13 6.92 -5.31 -5.54
N ALA A 14 6.13 -6.34 -5.79
CA ALA A 14 4.76 -6.45 -5.33
C ALA A 14 4.55 -7.84 -4.70
N ARG A 15 3.94 -7.86 -3.52
CA ARG A 15 3.63 -9.08 -2.76
C ARG A 15 2.18 -9.08 -2.39
N VAL A 16 1.45 -10.14 -2.72
CA VAL A 16 0.07 -10.29 -2.26
C VAL A 16 0.10 -10.80 -0.82
N VAL A 17 -0.36 -9.96 0.09
CA VAL A 17 -0.36 -10.23 1.54
C VAL A 17 -1.68 -10.88 1.97
N ALA A 18 -2.77 -10.48 1.34
CA ALA A 18 -4.06 -11.12 1.50
C ALA A 18 -4.85 -11.01 0.20
N ASP A 19 -5.62 -12.05 -0.08
CA ASP A 19 -6.40 -12.18 -1.29
C ASP A 19 -7.67 -12.95 -0.96
N THR A 20 -8.81 -12.32 -1.17
CA THR A 20 -10.08 -12.85 -0.69
C THR A 20 -11.16 -12.54 -1.70
N ILE A 21 -12.07 -13.50 -1.90
CA ILE A 21 -13.22 -13.33 -2.78
C ILE A 21 -14.48 -13.78 -2.05
N PHE A 22 -15.52 -12.97 -2.19
CA PHE A 22 -16.87 -13.30 -1.79
C PHE A 22 -17.76 -13.09 -3.01
N ASP A 23 -18.58 -14.10 -3.32
CA ASP A 23 -19.31 -14.19 -4.57
C ASP A 23 -18.43 -13.89 -5.80
N MET A 24 -18.59 -12.72 -6.40
CA MET A 24 -17.89 -12.27 -7.60
C MET A 24 -16.92 -11.11 -7.35
N THR A 25 -16.85 -10.58 -6.12
CA THR A 25 -16.07 -9.38 -5.81
C THR A 25 -14.84 -9.74 -4.98
N ARG A 26 -13.66 -9.62 -5.62
CA ARG A 26 -12.35 -9.89 -5.04
C ARG A 26 -11.79 -8.63 -4.37
N ILE A 27 -11.22 -8.78 -3.19
CA ILE A 27 -10.45 -7.76 -2.48
C ILE A 27 -9.03 -8.27 -2.28
N ILE A 28 -8.06 -7.40 -2.56
CA ILE A 28 -6.63 -7.77 -2.52
C ILE A 28 -5.88 -6.71 -1.72
N THR A 29 -4.99 -7.17 -0.86
CA THR A 29 -3.99 -6.33 -0.19
C THR A 29 -2.60 -6.70 -0.66
N MET A 30 -1.85 -5.71 -1.14
CA MET A 30 -0.47 -5.87 -1.58
C MET A 30 0.50 -5.04 -0.75
N GLU A 31 1.69 -5.58 -0.50
CA GLU A 31 2.87 -4.83 -0.09
C GLU A 31 3.70 -4.51 -1.33
N LEU A 32 3.94 -3.22 -1.57
CA LEU A 32 4.67 -2.70 -2.69
C LEU A 32 5.99 -2.09 -2.23
N ARG A 33 7.06 -2.28 -2.99
CA ARG A 33 8.32 -1.55 -2.83
C ARG A 33 8.74 -0.97 -4.17
N TYR A 34 8.92 0.35 -4.23
CA TYR A 34 9.26 1.04 -5.48
C TYR A 34 10.00 2.36 -5.23
N PRO A 35 10.67 2.95 -6.25
CA PRO A 35 11.35 4.23 -6.13
C PRO A 35 10.42 5.34 -5.63
N ARG A 36 10.87 6.11 -4.62
CA ARG A 36 10.03 7.14 -4.00
C ARG A 36 9.64 8.25 -4.97
N PHE A 37 10.44 8.52 -6.00
CA PHE A 37 10.15 9.57 -6.98
C PHE A 37 8.87 9.34 -7.81
N ILE A 38 8.39 8.08 -7.96
CA ILE A 38 7.09 7.80 -8.61
C ILE A 38 5.91 7.76 -7.62
N HIS A 39 6.15 7.96 -6.32
CA HIS A 39 5.10 7.82 -5.31
C HIS A 39 3.94 8.80 -5.55
N ALA A 40 4.22 10.04 -5.96
CA ALA A 40 3.19 11.03 -6.25
C ALA A 40 2.22 10.56 -7.35
N GLU A 41 2.71 9.86 -8.38
CA GLU A 41 1.88 9.31 -9.45
C GLU A 41 1.04 8.11 -9.01
N PHE A 42 1.58 7.27 -8.13
CA PHE A 42 0.80 6.21 -7.48
C PHE A 42 -0.31 6.82 -6.62
N MET A 43 -0.03 7.95 -5.95
CA MET A 43 -0.98 8.60 -5.06
C MET A 43 -2.22 9.18 -5.75
N THR A 44 -2.18 9.43 -7.07
CA THR A 44 -3.34 9.96 -7.81
C THR A 44 -4.51 8.98 -7.94
N HIS A 45 -4.29 7.68 -7.69
CA HIS A 45 -5.32 6.65 -7.76
C HIS A 45 -6.11 6.58 -6.46
N ARG A 46 -7.23 7.30 -6.40
CA ARG A 46 -8.01 7.52 -5.16
C ARG A 46 -8.84 6.33 -4.69
N MET A 47 -9.05 5.33 -5.53
CA MET A 47 -9.80 4.11 -5.17
C MET A 47 -8.98 3.13 -4.33
N PHE A 48 -7.74 3.48 -3.97
CA PHE A 48 -6.83 2.66 -3.19
C PHE A 48 -6.77 3.12 -1.72
N SER A 49 -6.98 2.19 -0.80
CA SER A 49 -6.68 2.34 0.62
C SER A 49 -5.20 2.11 0.80
N ARG A 50 -4.47 3.03 1.45
CA ARG A 50 -3.00 3.03 1.44
C ARG A 50 -2.39 3.41 2.77
N ASN A 51 -1.33 2.70 3.14
CA ASN A 51 -0.36 3.13 4.15
C ASN A 51 1.05 3.08 3.56
N ALA A 52 1.87 4.09 3.83
CA ALA A 52 3.21 4.22 3.26
C ALA A 52 4.26 4.46 4.35
N SER A 53 5.48 3.97 4.13
CA SER A 53 6.61 4.23 5.01
C SER A 53 7.00 5.71 5.08
N SER A 54 7.14 6.20 6.31
CA SER A 54 7.46 7.60 6.58
C SER A 54 8.96 7.79 6.76
N SER A 55 9.58 8.57 5.86
CA SER A 55 10.98 8.99 6.01
C SER A 55 11.22 9.76 7.32
N ARG A 56 10.19 10.41 7.88
CA ARG A 56 10.29 11.12 9.16
C ARG A 56 10.40 10.19 10.36
N ALA A 57 9.94 8.95 10.24
CA ALA A 57 9.96 7.98 11.33
C ALA A 57 11.31 7.24 11.41
N ILE A 58 12.00 7.09 10.29
CA ILE A 58 13.22 6.28 10.15
C ILE A 58 14.46 7.06 10.62
N PRO A 59 15.32 6.49 11.48
CA PRO A 59 16.63 7.07 11.83
C PRO A 59 17.49 7.41 10.59
N ILE A 60 18.32 8.45 10.67
CA ILE A 60 19.09 8.96 9.52
C ILE A 60 20.09 7.90 9.03
N ASP A 61 20.87 7.33 9.95
CA ASP A 61 21.81 6.23 9.70
C ASP A 61 21.14 5.06 8.95
N LYS A 62 19.97 4.61 9.43
CA LYS A 62 19.22 3.50 8.81
C LYS A 62 18.68 3.84 7.44
N MET A 63 18.32 5.09 7.21
CA MET A 63 17.91 5.54 5.89
C MET A 63 19.11 5.54 4.93
N ASN A 64 20.24 6.13 5.33
CA ASN A 64 21.45 6.22 4.52
C ASN A 64 22.01 4.82 4.18
N GLU A 65 22.10 3.92 5.17
CA GLU A 65 22.47 2.51 4.97
C GLU A 65 21.60 1.85 3.89
N SER A 66 20.27 2.00 3.99
CA SER A 66 19.34 1.39 3.03
C SER A 66 19.45 1.97 1.62
N ILE A 67 19.84 3.24 1.47
CA ILE A 67 20.05 3.88 0.16
C ILE A 67 21.36 3.41 -0.44
N LEU A 68 22.45 3.38 0.33
CA LEU A 68 23.76 2.94 -0.16
C LEU A 68 23.75 1.47 -0.57
N GLU A 69 23.01 0.62 0.15
CA GLU A 69 22.88 -0.80 -0.20
C GLU A 69 22.13 -0.99 -1.52
N TYR A 70 21.05 -0.23 -1.74
CA TYR A 70 20.18 -0.36 -2.92
C TYR A 70 19.56 0.99 -3.32
N PRO A 71 20.30 1.86 -4.03
CA PRO A 71 19.81 3.18 -4.41
C PRO A 71 18.74 3.06 -5.48
N ALA A 72 17.68 3.86 -5.36
CA ALA A 72 16.69 3.99 -6.42
C ALA A 72 17.29 4.72 -7.62
N HIS A 73 17.05 4.17 -8.81
CA HIS A 73 17.53 4.73 -10.08
C HIS A 73 16.48 4.52 -11.18
N PRO A 74 16.59 5.23 -12.32
CA PRO A 74 15.75 4.97 -13.48
C PRO A 74 15.85 3.52 -13.95
N VAL A 75 14.74 2.93 -14.42
CA VAL A 75 14.73 1.62 -15.08
C VAL A 75 14.89 1.74 -16.60
N TYR A 76 14.86 2.97 -17.11
CA TYR A 76 15.00 3.30 -18.52
C TYR A 76 15.68 4.67 -18.68
N TRP A 77 16.81 4.71 -19.39
CA TRP A 77 17.62 5.93 -19.53
C TRP A 77 17.31 6.64 -20.84
N GLY A 78 16.13 7.27 -20.88
CA GLY A 78 15.60 7.92 -22.06
C GLY A 78 16.45 9.09 -22.57
N ALA A 79 16.70 9.13 -23.89
CA ALA A 79 17.30 10.27 -24.56
C ALA A 79 16.33 11.46 -24.62
N ASN A 80 16.89 12.67 -24.61
CA ASN A 80 16.11 13.90 -24.76
C ASN A 80 15.40 13.96 -26.13
N GLN A 81 14.10 14.26 -26.12
CA GLN A 81 13.28 14.44 -27.32
C GLN A 81 12.09 15.36 -27.02
N ALA A 82 11.42 15.87 -28.05
CA ALA A 82 10.22 16.69 -27.88
C ALA A 82 9.05 15.87 -27.30
N GLY A 83 8.32 16.46 -26.34
CA GLY A 83 7.21 15.81 -25.63
C GLY A 83 7.58 15.41 -24.20
N MET A 84 6.67 14.71 -23.51
CA MET A 84 6.87 14.29 -22.10
C MET A 84 7.55 12.93 -21.96
N GLN A 85 7.59 12.12 -23.02
CA GLN A 85 8.03 10.73 -22.98
C GLN A 85 9.26 10.53 -23.85
N ALA A 86 10.23 9.76 -23.38
CA ALA A 86 11.37 9.32 -24.17
C ALA A 86 11.05 8.00 -24.89
N ARG A 87 11.40 7.90 -26.19
CA ARG A 87 11.10 6.71 -27.02
C ARG A 87 12.34 5.88 -27.33
N THR A 88 13.52 6.43 -27.11
CA THR A 88 14.81 5.78 -27.33
C THR A 88 15.70 6.05 -26.14
N GLU A 89 16.54 5.09 -25.76
CA GLU A 89 17.56 5.31 -24.75
C GLU A 89 18.71 6.15 -25.28
N ILE A 90 19.50 6.69 -24.35
CA ILE A 90 20.81 7.25 -24.66
C ILE A 90 21.73 6.19 -25.28
N SER A 91 22.85 6.64 -25.87
CA SER A 91 23.77 5.70 -26.51
C SER A 91 24.37 4.72 -25.49
N PRO A 92 24.66 3.47 -25.88
CA PRO A 92 25.32 2.51 -24.99
C PRO A 92 26.69 2.99 -24.46
N ALA A 93 27.34 3.93 -25.15
CA ALA A 93 28.60 4.52 -24.70
C ALA A 93 28.40 5.58 -23.59
N ASP A 94 27.25 6.26 -23.58
CA ASP A 94 26.94 7.31 -22.60
C ASP A 94 26.24 6.74 -21.35
N LEU A 95 25.60 5.58 -21.45
CA LEU A 95 24.87 4.95 -20.35
C LEU A 95 25.72 4.78 -19.07
N PRO A 96 26.94 4.23 -19.11
CA PRO A 96 27.78 4.12 -17.91
C PRO A 96 28.12 5.47 -17.28
N VAL A 97 28.21 6.53 -18.10
CA VAL A 97 28.49 7.90 -17.61
C VAL A 97 27.26 8.45 -16.88
N ALA A 98 26.06 8.25 -17.45
CA ALA A 98 24.80 8.68 -16.81
C ALA A 98 24.57 7.96 -15.47
N GLU A 99 24.80 6.64 -15.42
CA GLU A 99 24.72 5.84 -14.19
C GLU A 99 25.73 6.30 -13.14
N ALA A 100 26.97 6.58 -13.53
CA ALA A 100 28.00 7.10 -12.62
C ALA A 100 27.64 8.48 -12.05
N ILE A 101 27.07 9.38 -12.87
CA ILE A 101 26.61 10.69 -12.42
C ILE A 101 25.47 10.56 -11.40
N TRP A 102 24.51 9.65 -11.66
CA TRP A 102 23.41 9.39 -10.74
C TRP A 102 23.90 8.82 -9.41
N GLN A 103 24.84 7.88 -9.46
CA GLN A 103 25.47 7.31 -8.27
C GLN A 103 26.21 8.38 -7.46
N GLN A 104 27.00 9.24 -8.12
CA GLN A 104 27.68 10.35 -7.44
C GLN A 104 26.69 11.31 -6.78
N ALA A 105 25.59 11.65 -7.46
CA ALA A 105 24.55 12.50 -6.88
C ALA A 105 23.89 11.87 -5.64
N CYS A 106 23.74 10.54 -5.62
CA CYS A 106 23.26 9.79 -4.47
C CYS A 106 24.24 9.91 -3.29
N GLU A 107 25.52 9.67 -3.54
CA GLU A 107 26.58 9.76 -2.54
C GLU A 107 26.71 11.18 -1.97
N ASP A 108 26.66 12.20 -2.83
CA ASP A 108 26.68 13.60 -2.43
C ASP A 108 25.46 13.96 -1.56
N ALA A 109 24.26 13.48 -1.92
CA ALA A 109 23.05 13.74 -1.14
C ALA A 109 23.14 13.12 0.27
N ILE A 110 23.71 11.92 0.38
CA ILE A 110 23.95 11.26 1.67
C ILE A 110 25.01 12.02 2.47
N HIS A 111 26.11 12.41 1.84
CA HIS A 111 27.16 13.19 2.49
C HIS A 111 26.60 14.46 3.14
N HIS A 112 25.80 15.24 2.40
CA HIS A 112 25.17 16.45 2.95
C HIS A 112 24.12 16.12 4.03
N ALA A 113 23.44 14.97 3.94
CA ALA A 113 22.53 14.53 5.00
C ALA A 113 23.28 14.25 6.31
N GLU A 114 24.44 13.61 6.24
CA GLU A 114 25.33 13.38 7.40
C GLU A 114 25.89 14.69 7.96
N GLU A 115 26.26 15.65 7.10
CA GLU A 115 26.68 16.98 7.55
C GLU A 115 25.55 17.70 8.31
N LEU A 116 24.31 17.65 7.80
CA LEU A 116 23.14 18.22 8.50
C LEU A 116 22.86 17.51 9.83
N GLU A 117 23.02 16.19 9.89
CA GLU A 117 22.92 15.44 11.14
C GLU A 117 23.97 15.91 12.15
N SER A 118 25.21 16.13 11.71
CA SER A 118 26.32 16.55 12.57
C SER A 118 26.10 17.92 13.24
N VAL A 119 25.33 18.80 12.61
CA VAL A 119 24.94 20.11 13.18
C VAL A 119 23.64 20.04 13.99
N GLY A 120 23.08 18.85 14.18
CA GLY A 120 21.91 18.59 15.03
C GLY A 120 20.55 18.77 14.33
N MET A 121 20.49 18.74 13.00
CA MET A 121 19.19 18.80 12.30
C MET A 121 18.37 17.52 12.53
N HIS A 122 17.05 17.71 12.71
CA HIS A 122 16.15 16.59 12.93
C HIS A 122 15.89 15.78 11.65
N LYS A 123 15.78 14.44 11.77
CA LYS A 123 15.53 13.47 10.69
C LYS A 123 14.37 13.82 9.74
N GLN A 124 13.37 14.55 10.23
CA GLN A 124 12.23 15.00 9.41
C GLN A 124 12.63 15.90 8.24
N ILE A 125 13.75 16.62 8.37
CA ILE A 125 14.33 17.49 7.34
C ILE A 125 15.48 16.75 6.66
N VAL A 126 16.41 16.17 7.42
CA VAL A 126 17.61 15.53 6.89
C VAL A 126 17.27 14.44 5.85
N ASN A 127 16.34 13.53 6.18
CA ASN A 127 15.98 12.42 5.30
C ASN A 127 15.34 12.87 3.98
N ARG A 128 14.95 14.15 3.84
CA ARG A 128 14.40 14.71 2.60
C ARG A 128 15.44 14.90 1.52
N LEU A 129 16.71 15.16 1.86
CA LEU A 129 17.77 15.39 0.89
C LEU A 129 17.99 14.18 -0.03
N ALA A 130 17.94 12.98 0.54
CA ALA A 130 18.19 11.74 -0.18
C ALA A 130 16.89 11.05 -0.66
N GLU A 131 15.71 11.68 -0.54
CA GLU A 131 14.43 11.10 -1.01
C GLU A 131 14.44 10.65 -2.48
N PRO A 132 15.11 11.33 -3.43
CA PRO A 132 15.18 10.87 -4.82
C PRO A 132 15.81 9.48 -5.00
N PHE A 133 16.66 9.05 -4.07
CA PHE A 133 17.39 7.78 -4.15
C PHE A 133 16.79 6.70 -3.24
N GLN A 134 15.68 6.99 -2.57
CA GLN A 134 15.02 6.07 -1.66
C GLN A 134 14.01 5.19 -2.37
N PHE A 135 13.87 3.95 -1.90
CA PHE A 135 12.66 3.17 -2.09
C PHE A 135 11.65 3.48 -0.99
N ILE A 136 10.37 3.43 -1.32
CA ILE A 136 9.26 3.47 -0.36
C ILE A 136 8.58 2.11 -0.29
N THR A 137 8.04 1.76 0.88
CA THR A 137 7.19 0.59 1.05
C THR A 137 5.76 1.06 1.30
N VAL A 138 4.79 0.47 0.57
CA VAL A 138 3.38 0.85 0.62
C VAL A 138 2.51 -0.39 0.73
N VAL A 139 1.61 -0.41 1.71
CA VAL A 139 0.47 -1.35 1.72
C VAL A 139 -0.65 -0.70 0.94
N VAL A 140 -1.24 -1.44 0.00
CA VAL A 140 -2.41 -1.00 -0.75
C VAL A 140 -3.48 -2.08 -0.70
N THR A 141 -4.73 -1.69 -0.45
CA THR A 141 -5.90 -2.56 -0.55
C THR A 141 -6.90 -1.96 -1.52
N ALA A 142 -7.49 -2.79 -2.39
CA ALA A 142 -8.54 -2.37 -3.30
C ALA A 142 -9.40 -3.55 -3.79
N THR A 143 -10.62 -3.21 -4.20
CA THR A 143 -11.52 -4.10 -4.98
C THR A 143 -11.47 -3.79 -6.48
N GLU A 144 -10.98 -2.60 -6.86
CA GLU A 144 -10.94 -2.11 -8.24
C GLU A 144 -9.52 -1.78 -8.68
N TRP A 145 -9.02 -2.48 -9.70
CA TRP A 145 -7.66 -2.31 -10.21
C TRP A 145 -7.60 -1.86 -11.68
N ASP A 146 -8.69 -2.07 -12.44
CA ASP A 146 -8.73 -1.90 -13.90
C ASP A 146 -8.29 -0.50 -14.34
N ASN A 147 -8.78 0.56 -13.68
CA ASN A 147 -8.40 1.92 -14.03
C ASN A 147 -6.90 2.18 -13.82
N PHE A 148 -6.30 1.61 -12.77
CA PHE A 148 -4.87 1.72 -12.52
C PHE A 148 -4.08 1.01 -13.61
N PHE A 149 -4.41 -0.24 -13.92
CA PHE A 149 -3.72 -1.00 -14.96
C PHE A 149 -3.90 -0.38 -16.35
N ASN A 150 -5.11 0.08 -16.70
CA ASN A 150 -5.38 0.74 -17.98
C ASN A 150 -4.52 2.00 -18.18
N LEU A 151 -4.32 2.79 -17.12
CA LEU A 151 -3.54 4.03 -17.20
C LEU A 151 -2.04 3.80 -17.08
N ARG A 152 -1.61 2.82 -16.26
CA ARG A 152 -0.19 2.65 -15.91
C ARG A 152 0.51 1.58 -16.75
N LEU A 153 -0.19 0.63 -17.35
CA LEU A 153 0.37 -0.27 -18.36
C LEU A 153 0.42 0.35 -19.77
N HIS A 154 0.03 1.62 -19.89
CA HIS A 154 0.09 2.35 -21.15
C HIS A 154 1.55 2.61 -21.58
N PRO A 155 1.89 2.56 -22.88
CA PRO A 155 3.25 2.83 -23.36
C PRO A 155 3.80 4.22 -22.99
N ASP A 156 2.91 5.21 -22.87
CA ASP A 156 3.26 6.60 -22.49
C ASP A 156 3.32 6.83 -20.97
N ALA A 157 3.09 5.80 -20.14
CA ALA A 157 3.36 5.91 -18.72
C ALA A 157 4.87 5.93 -18.47
N GLN A 158 5.31 6.66 -17.44
CA GLN A 158 6.70 6.65 -17.03
C GLN A 158 7.18 5.20 -16.79
N PRO A 159 8.36 4.79 -17.28
CA PRO A 159 8.80 3.39 -17.23
C PRO A 159 8.72 2.74 -15.84
N GLU A 160 9.08 3.46 -14.77
CA GLU A 160 9.07 2.90 -13.41
C GLU A 160 7.65 2.61 -12.88
N ILE A 161 6.67 3.50 -13.11
CA ILE A 161 5.29 3.23 -12.67
C ILE A 161 4.62 2.16 -13.55
N ARG A 162 5.03 2.05 -14.82
CA ARG A 162 4.61 0.96 -15.70
C ARG A 162 5.15 -0.39 -15.21
N ASP A 163 6.43 -0.44 -14.85
CA ASP A 163 7.05 -1.63 -14.27
C ASP A 163 6.40 -2.02 -12.93
N LEU A 164 6.09 -1.04 -12.07
CA LEU A 164 5.31 -1.27 -10.86
C LEU A 164 3.93 -1.87 -11.18
N ALA A 165 3.21 -1.32 -12.14
CA ALA A 165 1.89 -1.82 -12.52
C ALA A 165 1.94 -3.24 -13.08
N GLU A 166 2.95 -3.56 -13.90
CA GLU A 166 3.14 -4.90 -14.44
C GLU A 166 3.51 -5.89 -13.33
N THR A 167 4.42 -5.50 -12.43
CA THR A 167 4.81 -6.30 -11.26
C THR A 167 3.60 -6.59 -10.36
N MET A 168 2.75 -5.60 -10.12
CA MET A 168 1.49 -5.77 -9.38
C MET A 168 0.53 -6.74 -10.07
N ARG A 169 0.38 -6.63 -11.40
CA ARG A 169 -0.49 -7.51 -12.19
C ARG A 169 -0.01 -8.96 -12.13
N VAL A 170 1.30 -9.19 -12.31
CA VAL A 170 1.91 -10.53 -12.21
C VAL A 170 1.72 -11.13 -10.82
N ALA A 171 1.96 -10.34 -9.76
CA ALA A 171 1.71 -10.81 -8.39
C ALA A 171 0.23 -11.16 -8.17
N GLN A 172 -0.70 -10.32 -8.65
CA GLN A 172 -2.13 -10.57 -8.55
C GLN A 172 -2.59 -11.83 -9.29
N GLU A 173 -2.08 -12.07 -10.50
CA GLU A 173 -2.38 -13.24 -11.32
C GLU A 173 -1.79 -14.52 -10.74
N GLY A 174 -0.63 -14.41 -10.06
CA GLY A 174 0.01 -15.52 -9.37
C GLY A 174 -0.63 -15.87 -8.01
N SER A 175 -1.62 -15.11 -7.54
CA SER A 175 -2.32 -15.37 -6.27
C SER A 175 -3.69 -15.99 -6.51
N GLU A 176 -3.98 -17.06 -5.78
CA GLU A 176 -5.31 -17.68 -5.75
C GLU A 176 -6.13 -17.09 -4.58
N PRO A 177 -7.32 -16.51 -4.84
CA PRO A 177 -8.12 -15.89 -3.80
C PRO A 177 -8.71 -16.92 -2.85
N ARG A 178 -8.66 -16.64 -1.54
CA ARG A 178 -9.39 -17.43 -0.56
C ARG A 178 -10.89 -17.09 -0.64
N HIS A 179 -11.70 -18.08 -0.97
CA HIS A 179 -13.16 -17.96 -0.88
C HIS A 179 -13.59 -17.89 0.58
N ILE A 180 -14.47 -16.95 0.89
CA ILE A 180 -15.04 -16.81 2.23
C ILE A 180 -16.56 -16.77 2.18
N GLU A 181 -17.18 -17.02 3.32
CA GLU A 181 -18.63 -16.89 3.50
C GLU A 181 -18.97 -15.54 4.14
N MET A 182 -20.27 -15.23 4.23
CA MET A 182 -20.75 -14.07 4.98
C MET A 182 -20.19 -14.08 6.41
N ASN A 183 -19.97 -12.90 7.00
CA ASN A 183 -19.40 -12.69 8.33
C ASN A 183 -17.91 -13.11 8.51
N HIS A 184 -17.25 -13.57 7.46
CA HIS A 184 -15.79 -13.75 7.45
C HIS A 184 -15.08 -12.49 6.94
N TRP A 185 -13.77 -12.43 7.18
CA TRP A 185 -13.00 -11.20 6.97
C TRP A 185 -11.86 -11.36 5.96
N HIS A 186 -11.48 -10.24 5.37
CA HIS A 186 -10.18 -10.01 4.74
C HIS A 186 -9.27 -9.32 5.77
N LEU A 187 -8.27 -10.04 6.30
CA LEU A 187 -7.36 -9.55 7.35
C LEU A 187 -5.90 -9.70 6.92
N PRO A 188 -5.30 -8.66 6.30
CA PRO A 188 -3.90 -8.68 5.89
C PRO A 188 -2.93 -8.95 7.04
N TYR A 189 -1.80 -9.61 6.74
CA TYR A 189 -0.73 -9.95 7.68
C TYR A 189 -1.17 -10.85 8.85
N THR A 190 -2.20 -11.67 8.66
CA THR A 190 -2.63 -12.68 9.65
C THR A 190 -2.59 -14.08 9.05
N THR A 191 -2.55 -15.11 9.90
CA THR A 191 -2.40 -16.51 9.50
C THR A 191 -3.54 -17.38 10.00
N SER A 192 -3.86 -18.48 9.32
CA SER A 192 -4.91 -19.42 9.76
C SER A 192 -4.69 -19.99 11.17
N ILE A 193 -3.43 -20.09 11.62
CA ILE A 193 -3.09 -20.50 12.98
C ILE A 193 -3.58 -19.46 13.99
N GLU A 194 -3.39 -18.17 13.71
CA GLU A 194 -3.88 -17.10 14.59
C GLU A 194 -5.41 -17.08 14.64
N TRP A 195 -6.08 -17.34 13.51
CA TRP A 195 -7.54 -17.40 13.44
C TRP A 195 -8.14 -18.54 14.25
N SER A 196 -7.41 -19.63 14.46
CA SER A 196 -7.86 -20.74 15.32
C SER A 196 -7.49 -20.55 16.79
N LYS A 197 -6.49 -19.72 17.09
CA LYS A 197 -5.96 -19.51 18.44
C LYS A 197 -6.59 -18.32 19.16
N TYR A 198 -6.95 -17.27 18.45
CA TYR A 198 -7.41 -16.00 19.02
C TYR A 198 -8.82 -15.66 18.55
N SER A 199 -9.48 -14.74 19.26
CA SER A 199 -10.78 -14.23 18.84
C SER A 199 -10.67 -13.40 17.56
N LEU A 200 -11.78 -13.31 16.80
CA LEU A 200 -11.84 -12.47 15.60
C LEU A 200 -11.45 -11.01 15.91
N ASP A 201 -11.85 -10.49 17.06
CA ASP A 201 -11.50 -9.13 17.48
C ASP A 201 -9.98 -8.95 17.58
N GLU A 202 -9.30 -9.86 18.28
CA GLU A 202 -7.84 -9.81 18.45
C GLU A 202 -7.11 -9.90 17.11
N VAL A 203 -7.55 -10.78 16.21
CA VAL A 203 -6.93 -10.93 14.89
C VAL A 203 -7.17 -9.69 14.01
N ARG A 204 -8.35 -9.05 14.10
CA ARG A 204 -8.62 -7.77 13.44
C ARG A 204 -7.68 -6.67 13.95
N LYS A 205 -7.55 -6.53 15.27
CA LYS A 205 -6.63 -5.56 15.89
C LYS A 205 -5.19 -5.81 15.43
N ALA A 206 -4.77 -7.07 15.36
CA ALA A 206 -3.45 -7.43 14.89
C ALA A 206 -3.21 -7.06 13.42
N SER A 207 -4.20 -7.31 12.56
CA SER A 207 -4.12 -6.92 11.15
C SER A 207 -3.92 -5.41 10.97
N VAL A 208 -4.69 -4.58 11.69
CA VAL A 208 -4.55 -3.11 11.67
C VAL A 208 -3.15 -2.68 12.09
N ALA A 209 -2.68 -3.19 13.23
CA ALA A 209 -1.38 -2.85 13.78
C ALA A 209 -0.23 -3.23 12.83
N ARG A 210 -0.33 -4.37 12.15
CA ARG A 210 0.68 -4.83 11.18
C ARG A 210 0.65 -4.03 9.89
N CYS A 211 -0.53 -3.65 9.39
CA CYS A 211 -0.64 -2.69 8.27
C CYS A 211 0.00 -1.34 8.63
N ALA A 212 -0.21 -0.87 9.87
CA ALA A 212 0.41 0.34 10.37
C ALA A 212 1.94 0.20 10.44
N ARG A 213 2.48 -0.95 10.89
CA ARG A 213 3.94 -1.14 11.00
C ARG A 213 4.69 -1.10 9.68
N VAL A 214 4.05 -1.38 8.54
CA VAL A 214 4.68 -1.15 7.24
C VAL A 214 5.05 0.34 7.06
N SER A 215 4.34 1.24 7.74
CA SER A 215 4.71 2.67 7.80
C SER A 215 5.86 2.99 8.77
N TYR A 216 6.12 2.13 9.76
CA TYR A 216 7.09 2.32 10.85
C TYR A 216 8.36 1.46 10.77
N ARG A 217 8.37 0.45 9.90
CA ARG A 217 9.49 -0.44 9.55
C ARG A 217 10.39 -0.83 10.73
N ASN A 218 9.83 -1.50 11.73
CA ASN A 218 10.56 -2.63 12.31
C ASN A 218 10.29 -3.82 11.39
N HIS A 219 11.16 -3.99 10.39
CA HIS A 219 11.34 -5.28 9.71
C HIS A 219 12.09 -6.25 10.64
N ASP A 220 11.86 -6.13 11.94
CA ASP A 220 12.31 -7.08 12.92
C ASP A 220 11.51 -8.33 12.65
N GLN A 221 12.18 -9.36 12.16
CA GLN A 221 11.69 -10.73 12.03
C GLN A 221 11.35 -11.33 13.43
N THR A 222 11.06 -10.48 14.43
CA THR A 222 10.51 -10.86 15.71
C THR A 222 9.12 -11.41 15.50
N ASP A 223 8.86 -12.55 16.15
CA ASP A 223 7.57 -13.22 16.08
C ASP A 223 6.40 -12.24 16.34
N PRO A 224 5.27 -12.41 15.63
CA PRO A 224 4.10 -11.59 15.85
C PRO A 224 3.68 -11.64 17.33
N ASP A 225 3.77 -10.49 18.00
CA ASP A 225 3.43 -10.32 19.40
C ASP A 225 2.01 -9.73 19.49
N MET A 226 1.04 -10.60 19.76
CA MET A 226 -0.38 -10.26 19.78
C MET A 226 -0.69 -9.12 20.77
N GLU A 227 0.00 -9.05 21.91
CA GLU A 227 -0.23 -8.02 22.91
C GLU A 227 0.31 -6.66 22.45
N LYS A 228 1.51 -6.62 21.84
CA LYS A 228 2.03 -5.39 21.22
C LYS A 228 1.19 -4.93 20.04
N ASP A 229 0.63 -5.87 19.28
CA ASP A 229 -0.24 -5.54 18.15
C ASP A 229 -1.55 -4.91 18.64
N LYS A 230 -2.19 -5.49 19.67
CA LYS A 230 -3.39 -4.92 20.30
C LYS A 230 -3.13 -3.53 20.89
N ALA A 231 -2.01 -3.36 21.60
CA ALA A 231 -1.63 -2.07 22.17
C ALA A 231 -1.42 -0.99 21.08
N LEU A 232 -0.78 -1.35 19.97
CA LEU A 232 -0.61 -0.44 18.83
C LEU A 232 -1.96 -0.09 18.18
N HIS A 233 -2.84 -1.06 17.98
CA HIS A 233 -4.19 -0.82 17.46
C HIS A 233 -4.95 0.20 18.34
N ASP A 234 -5.01 -0.03 19.65
CA ASP A 234 -5.80 0.80 20.56
C ASP A 234 -5.25 2.24 20.60
N MET A 235 -3.92 2.41 20.59
CA MET A 235 -3.28 3.73 20.49
C MET A 235 -3.60 4.44 19.16
N LEU A 236 -3.62 3.72 18.04
CA LEU A 236 -3.97 4.30 16.74
C LEU A 236 -5.43 4.75 16.70
N LEU A 237 -6.34 3.98 17.31
CA LEU A 237 -7.75 4.33 17.41
C LEU A 237 -7.95 5.57 18.29
N GLU A 238 -7.32 5.59 19.46
CA GLU A 238 -7.40 6.71 20.41
C GLU A 238 -6.85 8.02 19.81
N SER A 239 -5.77 7.93 19.03
CA SER A 239 -5.18 9.10 18.35
C SER A 239 -5.88 9.48 17.03
N GLY A 240 -6.95 8.78 16.64
CA GLY A 240 -7.67 9.04 15.39
C GLY A 240 -6.83 8.74 14.13
N HIS A 241 -5.76 7.96 14.25
CA HIS A 241 -4.92 7.56 13.12
C HIS A 241 -5.60 6.42 12.34
N MET A 242 -6.64 6.78 11.58
CA MET A 242 -7.58 5.80 10.99
C MET A 242 -7.14 5.13 9.68
N SER A 243 -6.04 5.55 9.04
CA SER A 243 -5.62 4.95 7.76
C SER A 243 -5.34 3.43 7.82
N PRO A 244 -4.74 2.86 8.89
CA PRO A 244 -4.50 1.42 8.98
C PRO A 244 -5.75 0.56 9.11
N PHE A 245 -6.89 1.17 9.45
CA PHE A 245 -8.19 0.50 9.58
C PHE A 245 -8.90 0.36 8.22
N GLU A 246 -8.35 0.92 7.14
CA GLU A 246 -8.93 0.84 5.80
C GLU A 246 -8.59 -0.46 5.07
N HIS A 247 -7.71 -1.30 5.63
CA HIS A 247 -7.20 -2.50 4.97
C HIS A 247 -7.98 -3.78 5.32
N GLN A 248 -8.75 -3.75 6.41
CA GLN A 248 -9.58 -4.87 6.87
C GLN A 248 -11.00 -4.68 6.36
N ALA A 249 -11.61 -5.76 5.88
CA ALA A 249 -12.98 -5.69 5.39
C ALA A 249 -13.76 -7.00 5.57
N THR A 250 -15.08 -6.90 5.58
CA THR A 250 -16.02 -8.04 5.56
C THR A 250 -17.00 -7.86 4.40
N PRO A 251 -17.54 -8.93 3.79
CA PRO A 251 -18.55 -8.79 2.75
C PRO A 251 -19.77 -8.01 3.24
N MET A 252 -20.39 -7.24 2.34
CA MET A 252 -21.69 -6.60 2.59
C MET A 252 -22.79 -7.65 2.64
N GLU A 253 -23.81 -7.41 3.47
CA GLU A 253 -24.96 -8.29 3.57
C GLU A 253 -25.90 -8.07 2.38
N PHE A 254 -25.70 -8.84 1.32
CA PHE A 254 -26.65 -8.92 0.21
C PHE A 254 -27.69 -10.00 0.51
N ASP A 255 -28.95 -9.58 0.68
CA ASP A 255 -30.09 -10.50 0.71
C ASP A 255 -30.90 -10.35 -0.59
N PRO A 256 -30.57 -11.11 -1.64
CA PRO A 256 -31.23 -10.98 -2.94
C PRO A 256 -32.73 -11.29 -2.89
N VAL A 257 -33.20 -12.06 -1.90
CA VAL A 257 -34.63 -12.35 -1.70
C VAL A 257 -35.34 -11.09 -1.20
N LYS A 258 -34.80 -10.43 -0.17
CA LYS A 258 -35.39 -9.19 0.34
C LYS A 258 -35.34 -8.02 -0.64
N ILE A 259 -34.31 -7.96 -1.51
CA ILE A 259 -34.24 -6.98 -2.60
C ILE A 259 -35.35 -7.25 -3.63
N ALA A 260 -35.52 -8.51 -4.04
CA ALA A 260 -36.53 -8.92 -5.02
C ALA A 260 -37.97 -8.74 -4.50
N GLU A 261 -38.19 -8.90 -3.19
CA GLU A 261 -39.49 -8.72 -2.54
C GLU A 261 -39.80 -7.25 -2.22
N GLY A 262 -38.88 -6.32 -2.49
CA GLY A 262 -39.04 -4.90 -2.17
C GLY A 262 -38.97 -4.57 -0.67
N GLU A 263 -38.71 -5.58 0.17
CA GLU A 263 -38.59 -5.46 1.62
C GLU A 263 -37.28 -4.80 2.05
N GLN A 264 -36.24 -4.88 1.22
CA GLN A 264 -34.97 -4.16 1.39
C GLN A 264 -34.91 -2.80 0.66
N GLY A 265 -36.05 -2.13 0.41
CA GLY A 265 -36.01 -0.67 0.24
C GLY A 265 -35.43 -0.01 1.51
N TYR A 266 -34.63 1.07 1.42
CA TYR A 266 -33.97 1.81 2.52
C TYR A 266 -33.15 1.01 3.59
N GLY A 267 -33.42 -0.27 3.88
CA GLY A 267 -32.77 -1.07 4.92
C GLY A 267 -31.34 -1.48 4.59
N PHE A 268 -31.01 -1.63 3.30
CA PHE A 268 -29.64 -1.85 2.87
C PHE A 268 -28.76 -0.58 3.06
N TRP A 269 -29.34 0.63 3.06
CA TRP A 269 -28.66 1.86 3.47
C TRP A 269 -28.39 1.93 4.98
N MET A 270 -28.98 1.02 5.77
CA MET A 270 -28.82 0.96 7.21
C MET A 270 -27.80 -0.10 7.67
N GLN A 271 -27.22 -0.90 6.76
CA GLN A 271 -26.10 -1.74 7.15
C GLN A 271 -24.93 -0.83 7.56
N GLU A 272 -24.48 -0.99 8.80
CA GLU A 272 -23.36 -0.24 9.34
C GLU A 272 -22.12 -0.39 8.46
N GLY A 273 -21.47 0.73 8.15
CA GLY A 273 -20.29 0.80 7.32
C GLY A 273 -20.54 0.95 5.82
N VAL A 274 -21.77 0.84 5.31
CA VAL A 274 -22.09 1.26 3.93
C VAL A 274 -22.01 2.80 3.87
N THR A 275 -21.22 3.34 2.94
CA THR A 275 -21.03 4.79 2.82
C THR A 275 -21.78 5.43 1.67
N HIS A 276 -21.88 4.75 0.52
CA HIS A 276 -22.58 5.29 -0.65
C HIS A 276 -22.90 4.21 -1.69
N PHE A 277 -23.62 4.62 -2.72
CA PHE A 277 -23.95 3.82 -3.89
C PHE A 277 -23.49 4.55 -5.15
N ASP A 278 -22.99 3.80 -6.11
CA ASP A 278 -22.67 4.36 -7.41
C ASP A 278 -23.92 4.51 -8.30
N ARG A 279 -23.73 5.06 -9.50
CA ARG A 279 -24.82 5.23 -10.48
C ARG A 279 -25.40 3.93 -11.02
N LYS A 280 -24.72 2.80 -10.81
CA LYS A 280 -25.18 1.45 -11.18
C LYS A 280 -25.93 0.77 -10.04
N GLY A 281 -26.07 1.43 -8.88
CA GLY A 281 -26.69 0.87 -7.69
C GLY A 281 -25.77 -0.11 -6.93
N GLN A 282 -24.48 -0.12 -7.23
CA GLN A 282 -23.50 -0.91 -6.48
C GLN A 282 -23.19 -0.23 -5.16
N ALA A 283 -23.01 -1.04 -4.13
CA ALA A 283 -22.80 -0.60 -2.76
C ALA A 283 -21.31 -0.44 -2.44
N TRP A 284 -20.97 0.57 -1.65
CA TRP A 284 -19.59 0.89 -1.33
C TRP A 284 -19.39 1.23 0.13
N SER A 285 -18.23 0.84 0.67
CA SER A 285 -17.71 1.29 1.95
C SER A 285 -16.38 1.97 1.71
N GLY A 286 -16.36 3.30 1.85
CA GLY A 286 -15.24 4.13 1.41
C GLY A 286 -14.94 3.89 -0.07
N ASN A 287 -13.81 3.25 -0.35
CA ASN A 287 -13.35 2.92 -1.70
C ASN A 287 -13.49 1.43 -2.07
N PHE A 288 -14.13 0.60 -1.24
CA PHE A 288 -14.37 -0.81 -1.54
C PHE A 288 -15.80 -1.05 -2.00
N LYS A 289 -15.95 -1.73 -3.12
CA LYS A 289 -17.24 -2.18 -3.67
C LYS A 289 -17.63 -3.50 -3.03
N ASP A 290 -18.88 -3.67 -2.60
CA ASP A 290 -19.44 -4.92 -2.01
C ASP A 290 -18.78 -5.41 -0.71
N TRP A 291 -17.86 -4.64 -0.14
CA TRP A 291 -17.15 -4.93 1.10
C TRP A 291 -17.30 -3.77 2.08
N ILE A 292 -17.53 -4.07 3.36
CA ILE A 292 -17.53 -3.11 4.47
C ILE A 292 -16.10 -2.96 5.00
N GLN A 293 -15.56 -1.74 4.95
CA GLN A 293 -14.27 -1.40 5.57
C GLN A 293 -14.40 -1.31 7.08
N TYR A 294 -13.45 -1.90 7.80
CA TYR A 294 -13.43 -1.85 9.26
C TYR A 294 -13.43 -0.42 9.81
N ARG A 295 -12.69 0.50 9.16
CA ARG A 295 -12.71 1.93 9.48
C ARG A 295 -14.12 2.51 9.57
N ASN A 296 -15.03 2.09 8.70
CA ASN A 296 -16.39 2.67 8.60
C ASN A 296 -17.38 2.03 9.58
N THR A 297 -16.95 1.03 10.36
CA THR A 297 -17.73 0.43 11.46
C THR A 297 -17.25 0.88 12.84
N LEU A 298 -16.38 1.90 12.88
CA LEU A 298 -15.77 2.39 14.12
C LEU A 298 -16.26 3.81 14.39
N GLU A 299 -16.64 4.07 15.63
CA GLU A 299 -16.84 5.43 16.11
C GLU A 299 -15.46 6.07 16.31
N VAL A 300 -15.19 7.14 15.55
CA VAL A 300 -13.98 7.93 15.77
C VAL A 300 -14.27 8.87 16.95
N PRO A 301 -13.44 8.87 18.02
CA PRO A 301 -13.58 9.83 19.09
C PRO A 301 -13.56 11.24 18.49
N SER A 302 -14.63 12.01 18.69
CA SER A 302 -14.65 13.42 18.29
C SER A 302 -13.54 14.15 19.05
N GLU A 303 -12.71 14.93 18.36
CA GLU A 303 -11.73 15.80 19.03
C GLU A 303 -12.47 16.73 20.01
N GLY A 304 -12.41 16.42 21.32
CA GLY A 304 -12.92 17.28 22.39
C GLY A 304 -14.10 16.74 23.21
N SER A 305 -13.90 15.63 23.94
CA SER A 305 -14.59 15.37 25.22
C SER A 305 -13.59 15.35 26.37
#